data_AF-A0A6J7FG60-F1
#
_entry.id   AF-A0A6J7FG60-F1
#
_cell.length_a   1.000
_cell.length_b   1.000
_cell.length_c   1.000
_cell.angle_alpha   90.00
_cell.angle_beta   90.00
_cell.angle_gamma   90.00
#
_symmetry.space_group_name_H-M   'P 1'
#
loop_
_entity.id
_entity.type
_entity.pdbx_description
1 polymer ?
#
loop_
_entity_poly.entity_id
_entity_poly.type
_entity_poly.pdbx_seq_one_letter_code
_entity_poly.pdbx_strand_id
1 'polypeptide(L)'
;MAATSSTPTNAWGVGLATIAADGTTLDTFFRHLGLGNAVPTATPIETQPTTDERRGVAIVPTSLVIDTQAAPTSATDVFLRLHLLSHRLVEPRTINLDGAFGLLTNVAWTSIGPVAIDTLDDVRYNLLRQGQHLVVHGVDKFPRMTDYVVPSGVRIADASRVRLGAHLASGTTVMHEGFCNFNAGTLGASMVEGRISAGVIVGDGSDIGGGASIMGTLSGGGKEMVTVGKKCLLGANSGLGISLGDECIIEAGLYITAGTQVKLPDGTVVKARELSGASGLLFRRNSQSGAVEAVQRTGNWGGLNAALHKN
;
A
#
# COMPACT_ATOMS: atom_id res chain seq x y z
N MET A 1 24.06 -23.39 7.15
CA MET A 1 23.27 -22.66 8.16
C MET A 1 23.34 -21.18 7.81
N ALA A 2 22.35 -20.67 7.08
CA ALA A 2 22.26 -19.25 6.78
C ALA A 2 21.77 -18.53 8.03
N ALA A 3 22.53 -17.54 8.51
CA ALA A 3 22.10 -16.71 9.62
C ALA A 3 20.81 -15.98 9.21
N THR A 4 19.70 -16.33 9.86
CA THR A 4 18.48 -15.53 9.83
C THR A 4 18.80 -14.23 10.57
N SER A 5 19.25 -13.19 9.84
CA SER A 5 19.30 -11.85 10.40
C SER A 5 17.86 -11.43 10.66
N SER A 6 17.41 -11.57 11.90
CA SER A 6 16.13 -11.04 12.34
C SER A 6 16.15 -9.53 12.10
N THR A 7 15.24 -9.03 11.27
CA THR A 7 15.03 -7.58 11.13
C THR A 7 14.87 -6.98 12.52
N PRO A 8 15.60 -5.92 12.89
CA PRO A 8 15.46 -5.29 14.19
C PRO A 8 13.99 -4.95 14.45
N THR A 9 13.48 -5.30 15.63
CA THR A 9 12.08 -5.03 16.01
C THR A 9 11.85 -3.56 16.31
N ASN A 10 12.90 -2.77 16.53
CA ASN A 10 12.77 -1.35 16.85
C ASN A 10 13.13 -0.48 15.65
N ALA A 11 12.50 0.69 15.59
CA ALA A 11 12.79 1.72 14.62
C ALA A 11 12.79 3.09 15.27
N TRP A 12 13.45 4.05 14.64
CA TRP A 12 13.56 5.41 15.14
C TRP A 12 13.32 6.42 14.01
N GLY A 13 12.90 7.62 14.39
CA GLY A 13 12.68 8.73 13.48
C GLY A 13 12.99 10.07 14.13
N VAL A 14 13.52 10.99 13.33
CA VAL A 14 13.70 12.41 13.65
C VAL A 14 13.08 13.25 12.53
N GLY A 15 12.23 14.19 12.92
CA GLY A 15 11.34 14.86 11.98
C GLY A 15 10.64 16.09 12.53
N LEU A 16 9.59 16.50 11.84
CA LEU A 16 8.74 17.64 12.18
C LEU A 16 7.28 17.17 12.16
N ALA A 17 6.54 17.47 13.23
CA ALA A 17 5.10 17.24 13.31
C ALA A 17 4.35 18.55 13.06
N THR A 18 3.32 18.54 12.20
CA THR A 18 2.38 19.66 12.11
C THR A 18 1.25 19.45 13.11
N ILE A 19 1.12 20.40 14.04
CA ILE A 19 0.15 20.38 15.13
C ILE A 19 -0.86 21.51 14.93
N ALA A 20 -2.15 21.17 14.94
CA ALA A 20 -3.24 22.14 14.91
C ALA A 20 -3.34 22.93 16.22
N ALA A 21 -4.11 24.02 16.21
CA ALA A 21 -4.25 24.92 17.36
C ALA A 21 -4.81 24.23 18.63
N ASP A 22 -5.58 23.16 18.47
CA ASP A 22 -6.14 22.34 19.55
C ASP A 22 -5.16 21.28 20.10
N GLY A 23 -3.94 21.20 19.55
CA GLY A 23 -2.95 20.18 19.90
C GLY A 23 -3.03 18.90 19.06
N THR A 24 -3.97 18.80 18.13
CA THR A 24 -4.12 17.62 17.26
C THR A 24 -2.96 17.52 16.26
N THR A 25 -2.31 16.35 16.20
CA THR A 25 -1.32 16.07 15.15
C THR A 25 -2.02 15.87 13.81
N LEU A 26 -1.70 16.72 12.83
CA LEU A 26 -2.20 16.60 11.46
C LEU A 26 -1.30 15.66 10.64
N ASP A 27 0.02 15.84 10.74
CA ASP A 27 0.99 14.98 10.10
C ASP A 27 2.33 14.91 10.84
N THR A 28 3.21 14.02 10.40
CA THR A 28 4.63 14.04 10.78
C THR A 28 5.50 13.63 9.60
N PHE A 29 6.49 14.45 9.28
CA PHE A 29 7.51 14.19 8.28
C PHE A 29 8.82 13.75 8.95
N PHE A 30 9.37 12.60 8.55
CA PHE A 30 10.65 12.09 9.07
C PHE A 30 11.78 12.28 8.07
N ARG A 31 12.69 13.22 8.36
CA ARG A 31 13.88 13.48 7.52
C ARG A 31 14.94 12.39 7.69
N HIS A 32 15.09 11.92 8.92
CA HIS A 32 16.04 10.87 9.29
C HIS A 32 15.28 9.77 10.01
N LEU A 33 15.50 8.53 9.59
CA LEU A 33 14.86 7.36 10.17
C LEU A 33 15.71 6.12 9.91
N GLY A 34 15.49 5.09 10.70
CA GLY A 34 16.18 3.81 10.54
C GLY A 34 15.66 2.74 11.48
N LEU A 35 16.20 1.53 11.31
CA LEU A 35 16.00 0.43 12.23
C LEU A 35 17.06 0.48 13.34
N GLY A 36 16.66 0.19 14.57
CA GLY A 36 17.54 0.22 15.75
C GLY A 36 16.85 0.69 17.03
N ASN A 37 17.54 0.48 18.15
CA ASN A 37 17.00 0.72 19.49
C ASN A 37 17.16 2.17 19.99
N ALA A 38 17.85 3.02 19.24
CA ALA A 38 18.12 4.40 19.62
C ALA A 38 18.35 5.25 18.36
N VAL A 39 18.07 6.55 18.48
CA VAL A 39 18.48 7.54 17.49
C VAL A 39 20.02 7.66 17.53
N PRO A 40 20.72 7.49 16.40
CA PRO A 40 22.18 7.67 16.35
C PRO A 40 22.59 9.07 16.79
N THR A 41 23.62 9.19 17.63
CA THR A 41 24.07 10.46 18.23
C THR A 41 24.40 11.56 17.21
N ALA A 42 24.87 11.19 16.03
CA ALA A 42 25.22 12.13 14.96
C ALA A 42 24.02 12.57 14.10
N THR A 43 22.80 12.09 14.39
CA THR A 43 21.61 12.45 13.63
C THR A 43 21.27 13.93 13.88
N PRO A 44 21.15 14.76 12.83
CA PRO A 44 20.70 16.14 13.00
C PRO A 44 19.28 16.20 13.57
N ILE A 45 19.09 16.96 14.65
CA ILE A 45 17.81 17.15 15.32
C ILE A 45 17.51 18.65 15.34
N GLU A 46 16.38 19.03 14.76
CA GLU A 46 15.82 20.37 14.95
C GLU A 46 15.34 20.50 16.40
N THR A 47 15.53 21.67 17.02
CA THR A 47 15.16 21.88 18.43
C THR A 47 14.15 22.99 18.64
N GLN A 48 14.00 23.88 17.65
CA GLN A 48 13.14 25.05 17.76
C GLN A 48 11.84 24.82 16.98
N PRO A 49 10.67 24.88 17.65
CA PRO A 49 9.39 24.89 16.96
C PRO A 49 9.22 26.19 16.17
N THR A 50 8.45 26.12 15.09
CA THR A 50 8.01 27.28 14.30
C THR A 50 6.49 27.25 14.15
N THR A 51 5.90 28.30 13.58
CA THR A 51 4.46 28.38 13.32
C THR A 51 4.21 28.76 11.87
N ASP A 52 3.09 28.32 11.32
CA ASP A 52 2.55 28.82 10.05
C ASP A 52 1.21 29.50 10.32
N GLU A 53 1.26 30.81 10.49
CA GLU A 53 0.09 31.64 10.81
C GLU A 53 -1.01 31.54 9.74
N ARG A 54 -0.64 31.28 8.47
CA ARG A 54 -1.62 31.16 7.38
C ARG A 54 -2.54 29.96 7.57
N ARG A 55 -2.05 28.91 8.23
CA ARG A 55 -2.78 27.67 8.53
C ARG A 55 -3.22 27.55 9.98
N GLY A 56 -2.68 28.40 10.88
CA GLY A 56 -2.93 28.30 12.31
C GLY A 56 -2.34 27.05 12.95
N VAL A 57 -1.15 26.62 12.50
CA VAL A 57 -0.48 25.40 12.97
C VAL A 57 0.91 25.70 13.54
N ALA A 58 1.35 24.83 14.46
CA ALA A 58 2.74 24.75 14.90
C ALA A 58 3.47 23.63 14.14
N ILE A 59 4.75 23.82 13.87
CA ILE A 59 5.67 22.84 13.30
C ILE A 59 6.67 22.50 14.40
N VAL A 60 6.50 21.32 14.99
CA VAL A 60 7.19 20.92 16.22
C VAL A 60 8.24 19.85 15.92
N PRO A 61 9.51 20.06 16.28
CA PRO A 61 10.52 19.01 16.17
C PRO A 61 10.15 17.78 16.99
N THR A 62 10.29 16.61 16.36
CA THR A 62 9.94 15.34 16.99
C THR A 62 11.03 14.31 16.79
N SER A 63 11.21 13.48 17.81
CA SER A 63 12.10 12.34 17.79
C SER A 63 11.48 11.22 18.62
N LEU A 64 11.44 10.01 18.06
CA LEU A 64 10.89 8.84 18.74
C LEU A 64 11.62 7.56 18.34
N VAL A 65 11.55 6.59 19.24
CA VAL A 65 11.89 5.19 19.00
C VAL A 65 10.65 4.36 19.30
N ILE A 66 10.33 3.43 18.40
CA ILE A 66 9.15 2.57 18.49
C ILE A 66 9.58 1.11 18.45
N ASP A 67 8.80 0.24 19.11
CA ASP A 67 8.77 -1.19 18.80
C ASP A 67 7.76 -1.41 17.66
N THR A 68 8.25 -1.88 16.51
CA THR A 68 7.46 -2.14 15.31
C THR A 68 6.48 -3.30 15.46
N GLN A 69 6.64 -4.14 16.49
CA GLN A 69 5.75 -5.26 16.76
C GLN A 69 4.62 -4.89 17.75
N ALA A 70 4.82 -3.86 18.57
CA ALA A 70 3.77 -3.26 19.37
C ALA A 70 2.80 -2.46 18.49
N ALA A 71 1.53 -2.36 18.91
CA ALA A 71 0.55 -1.50 18.26
C ALA A 71 0.98 -0.03 18.39
N PRO A 72 0.74 0.80 17.35
CA PRO A 72 1.04 2.22 17.43
C PRO A 72 0.29 2.90 18.57
N THR A 73 0.89 3.92 19.16
CA THR A 73 0.34 4.62 20.34
C THR A 73 -0.04 6.09 20.08
N SER A 74 0.38 6.65 18.95
CA SER A 74 0.10 8.05 18.57
C SER A 74 0.07 8.22 17.06
N ALA A 75 -0.43 9.37 16.57
CA ALA A 75 -0.37 9.71 15.15
C ALA A 75 1.08 9.72 14.63
N THR A 76 2.00 10.33 15.37
CA THR A 76 3.43 10.42 15.03
C THR A 76 4.08 9.03 14.89
N ASP A 77 3.72 8.08 15.76
CA ASP A 77 4.14 6.67 15.66
C ASP A 77 3.61 6.03 14.36
N VAL A 78 2.33 6.22 14.03
CA VAL A 78 1.77 5.74 12.76
C VAL A 78 2.52 6.33 11.56
N PHE A 79 2.76 7.65 11.55
CA PHE A 79 3.52 8.28 10.46
C PHE A 79 4.92 7.67 10.31
N LEU A 80 5.63 7.35 11.41
CA LEU A 80 6.94 6.69 11.34
C LEU A 80 6.82 5.32 10.67
N ARG A 81 5.83 4.50 11.05
CA ARG A 81 5.58 3.19 10.45
C ARG A 81 5.29 3.27 8.96
N LEU A 82 4.50 4.25 8.53
CA LEU A 82 4.21 4.47 7.12
C LEU A 82 5.46 4.93 6.34
N HIS A 83 6.33 5.75 6.95
CA HIS A 83 7.62 6.08 6.34
C HIS A 83 8.51 4.85 6.21
N LEU A 84 8.61 3.98 7.23
CA LEU A 84 9.44 2.77 7.16
C LEU A 84 9.05 1.89 5.96
N LEU A 85 7.75 1.74 5.71
CA LEU A 85 7.22 1.03 4.54
C LEU A 85 7.60 1.72 3.22
N SER A 86 7.35 3.02 3.09
CA SER A 86 7.60 3.75 1.84
C SER A 86 9.08 4.01 1.54
N HIS A 87 9.92 4.04 2.56
CA HIS A 87 11.39 4.04 2.43
C HIS A 87 11.95 2.63 2.13
N ARG A 88 11.11 1.59 2.14
CA ARG A 88 11.51 0.18 1.96
C ARG A 88 12.48 -0.33 3.03
N LEU A 89 12.38 0.21 4.25
CA LEU A 89 13.13 -0.29 5.40
C LEU A 89 12.49 -1.55 5.98
N VAL A 90 11.17 -1.70 5.77
CA VAL A 90 10.40 -2.88 6.15
C VAL A 90 9.42 -3.22 5.03
N GLU A 91 9.11 -4.50 4.88
CA GLU A 91 8.14 -4.98 3.90
C GLU A 91 6.70 -4.90 4.44
N PRO A 92 5.69 -4.86 3.57
CA PRO A 92 4.29 -5.03 3.98
C PRO A 92 4.08 -6.26 4.87
N ARG A 93 3.18 -6.16 5.85
CA ARG A 93 2.83 -7.20 6.83
C ARG A 93 3.94 -7.60 7.81
N THR A 94 5.07 -6.88 7.87
CA THR A 94 6.16 -7.16 8.82
C THR A 94 6.17 -6.25 10.05
N ILE A 95 5.33 -5.22 10.07
CA ILE A 95 5.16 -4.30 11.20
C ILE A 95 3.69 -4.24 11.62
N ASN A 96 3.44 -3.99 12.90
CA ASN A 96 2.12 -3.87 13.47
C ASN A 96 1.51 -2.49 13.15
N LEU A 97 0.30 -2.48 12.57
CA LEU A 97 -0.47 -1.28 12.24
C LEU A 97 -1.90 -1.35 12.82
N ASP A 98 -2.13 -2.24 13.79
CA ASP A 98 -3.42 -2.39 14.44
C ASP A 98 -3.84 -1.09 15.12
N GLY A 99 -5.06 -0.63 14.86
CA GLY A 99 -5.58 0.62 15.42
C GLY A 99 -5.05 1.91 14.76
N ALA A 100 -4.13 1.83 13.78
CA ALA A 100 -3.53 3.01 13.14
C ALA A 100 -4.57 4.01 12.61
N PHE A 101 -5.67 3.53 12.02
CA PHE A 101 -6.73 4.38 11.48
C PHE A 101 -7.42 5.25 12.54
N GLY A 102 -7.51 4.76 13.79
CA GLY A 102 -8.10 5.48 14.92
C GLY A 102 -7.19 6.58 15.47
N LEU A 103 -5.88 6.48 15.23
CA LEU A 103 -4.88 7.45 15.68
C LEU A 103 -4.62 8.58 14.69
N LEU A 104 -4.92 8.38 13.41
CA LEU A 104 -4.74 9.39 12.38
C LEU A 104 -5.89 10.39 12.36
N THR A 105 -5.58 11.67 12.22
CA THR A 105 -6.57 12.75 12.04
C THR A 105 -7.06 12.80 10.60
N ASN A 106 -8.33 13.12 10.36
CA ASN A 106 -8.79 13.42 8.99
C ASN A 106 -8.35 14.84 8.64
N VAL A 107 -7.59 15.01 7.55
CA VAL A 107 -6.89 16.26 7.25
C VAL A 107 -7.26 16.76 5.85
N ALA A 108 -7.37 18.07 5.68
CA ALA A 108 -7.37 18.69 4.35
C ALA A 108 -5.93 18.86 3.87
N TRP A 109 -5.54 18.06 2.86
CA TRP A 109 -4.21 18.12 2.25
C TRP A 109 -4.20 19.22 1.20
N THR A 110 -3.51 20.33 1.46
CA THR A 110 -3.59 21.52 0.62
C THR A 110 -2.26 21.90 -0.02
N SER A 111 -2.29 22.81 -1.00
CA SER A 111 -1.10 23.37 -1.65
C SER A 111 -0.15 24.12 -0.72
N ILE A 112 -0.54 24.40 0.53
CA ILE A 112 0.32 25.02 1.55
C ILE A 112 0.59 24.10 2.75
N GLY A 113 0.30 22.80 2.62
CA GLY A 113 0.48 21.80 3.68
C GLY A 113 -0.84 21.32 4.31
N PRO A 114 -0.77 20.49 5.36
CA PRO A 114 -1.96 20.00 6.05
C PRO A 114 -2.69 21.12 6.79
N VAL A 115 -4.01 21.12 6.69
CA VAL A 115 -4.93 22.05 7.36
C VAL A 115 -6.01 21.25 8.09
N ALA A 116 -6.33 21.64 9.32
CA ALA A 116 -7.43 21.05 10.07
C ALA A 116 -8.77 21.34 9.36
N ILE A 117 -9.69 20.37 9.35
CA ILE A 117 -10.92 20.47 8.54
C ILE A 117 -11.81 21.62 9.02
N ASP A 118 -11.88 21.81 10.33
CA ASP A 118 -12.67 22.85 11.01
C ASP A 118 -12.19 24.27 10.72
N THR A 119 -10.89 24.46 10.42
CA THR A 119 -10.32 25.78 10.09
C THR A 119 -10.18 26.03 8.58
N LEU A 120 -10.49 25.05 7.73
CA LEU A 120 -10.24 25.09 6.29
C LEU A 120 -10.90 26.30 5.59
N ASP A 121 -12.14 26.63 5.95
CA ASP A 121 -12.88 27.72 5.31
C ASP A 121 -12.29 29.10 5.67
N ASP A 122 -11.87 29.28 6.93
CA ASP A 122 -11.20 30.52 7.37
C ASP A 122 -9.84 30.68 6.70
N VAL A 123 -9.05 29.61 6.62
CA VAL A 123 -7.76 29.60 5.91
C VAL A 123 -7.98 29.96 4.44
N ARG A 124 -8.97 29.34 3.78
CA ARG A 124 -9.31 29.63 2.38
C ARG A 124 -9.73 31.08 2.19
N TYR A 125 -10.60 31.60 3.05
CA TYR A 125 -11.09 32.98 2.99
C TYR A 125 -9.96 33.99 3.18
N ASN A 126 -9.07 33.76 4.14
CA ASN A 126 -7.93 34.64 4.43
C ASN A 126 -6.94 34.69 3.26
N LEU A 127 -6.65 33.56 2.62
CA LEU A 127 -5.82 33.51 1.42
C LEU A 127 -6.50 34.21 0.24
N LEU A 128 -7.80 33.99 0.05
CA LEU A 128 -8.59 34.62 -1.03
C LEU A 128 -8.58 36.15 -0.91
N ARG A 129 -8.70 36.70 0.31
CA ARG A 129 -8.59 38.14 0.56
C ARG A 129 -7.25 38.75 0.15
N GLN A 130 -6.20 37.93 0.10
CA GLN A 130 -4.86 38.32 -0.34
C GLN A 130 -4.63 38.02 -1.84
N GLY A 131 -5.68 37.62 -2.58
CA GLY A 131 -5.58 37.23 -3.99
C GLY A 131 -4.91 35.87 -4.21
N GLN A 132 -4.74 35.05 -3.17
CA GLN A 132 -4.14 33.72 -3.25
C GLN A 132 -5.21 32.63 -3.37
N HIS A 133 -4.93 31.60 -4.16
CA HIS A 133 -5.81 30.45 -4.32
C HIS A 133 -5.29 29.24 -3.50
N LEU A 134 -6.19 28.58 -2.78
CA LEU A 134 -5.89 27.36 -2.03
C LEU A 134 -6.40 26.15 -2.81
N VAL A 135 -5.51 25.23 -3.18
CA VAL A 135 -5.91 23.94 -3.77
C VAL A 135 -6.00 22.91 -2.67
N VAL A 136 -7.14 22.22 -2.56
CA VAL A 136 -7.30 21.04 -1.70
C VAL A 136 -7.11 19.81 -2.57
N HIS A 137 -6.01 19.08 -2.36
CA HIS A 137 -5.68 17.87 -3.11
C HIS A 137 -6.52 16.67 -2.67
N GLY A 138 -6.92 16.63 -1.40
CA GLY A 138 -7.76 15.58 -0.84
C GLY A 138 -8.12 15.86 0.61
N VAL A 139 -9.14 15.17 1.10
CA VAL A 139 -9.55 15.18 2.52
C VAL A 139 -9.56 13.74 2.99
N ASP A 140 -8.52 13.34 3.72
CA ASP A 140 -8.29 11.96 4.12
C ASP A 140 -7.33 11.89 5.31
N LYS A 141 -7.26 10.73 5.97
CA LYS A 141 -6.30 10.41 7.04
C LYS A 141 -4.91 10.06 6.51
N PHE A 142 -4.81 9.61 5.26
CA PHE A 142 -3.55 9.24 4.62
C PHE A 142 -3.17 10.26 3.54
N PRO A 143 -1.96 10.83 3.58
CA PRO A 143 -1.48 11.68 2.50
C PRO A 143 -0.93 10.86 1.33
N ARG A 144 -0.55 11.57 0.26
CA ARG A 144 0.22 11.02 -0.86
C ARG A 144 1.63 10.66 -0.41
N MET A 145 2.15 9.52 -0.86
CA MET A 145 3.48 9.04 -0.51
C MET A 145 4.58 10.03 -0.94
N THR A 146 4.47 10.56 -2.16
CA THR A 146 5.50 11.40 -2.79
C THR A 146 5.71 12.75 -2.13
N ASP A 147 4.76 13.19 -1.29
CA ASP A 147 4.90 14.40 -0.50
C ASP A 147 5.87 14.20 0.68
N TYR A 148 6.23 12.94 0.98
CA TYR A 148 7.14 12.55 2.07
C TYR A 148 8.40 11.84 1.53
N VAL A 149 8.23 10.90 0.59
CA VAL A 149 9.34 10.15 0.01
C VAL A 149 9.06 9.73 -1.41
N VAL A 150 10.08 9.87 -2.27
CA VAL A 150 10.12 9.29 -3.61
C VAL A 150 11.19 8.18 -3.60
N PRO A 151 10.81 6.90 -3.48
CA PRO A 151 11.79 5.81 -3.45
C PRO A 151 12.54 5.71 -4.78
N SER A 152 13.83 5.39 -4.72
CA SER A 152 14.66 5.28 -5.92
C SER A 152 14.21 4.13 -6.83
N GLY A 153 14.39 4.33 -8.15
CA GLY A 153 14.09 3.32 -9.17
C GLY A 153 12.61 3.11 -9.45
N VAL A 154 11.73 4.01 -9.00
CA VAL A 154 10.27 3.92 -9.17
C VAL A 154 9.76 5.05 -10.08
N ARG A 155 8.72 4.77 -10.86
CA ARG A 155 7.94 5.79 -11.56
C ARG A 155 6.50 5.77 -11.08
N ILE A 156 5.91 6.94 -10.88
CA ILE A 156 4.49 7.12 -10.50
C ILE A 156 3.93 8.20 -11.42
N ALA A 157 3.00 7.81 -12.30
CA ALA A 157 2.46 8.73 -13.30
C ALA A 157 1.44 9.71 -12.70
N ASP A 158 0.59 9.22 -11.78
CA ASP A 158 -0.29 10.07 -10.96
C ASP A 158 -0.02 9.78 -9.48
N ALA A 159 0.66 10.72 -8.83
CA ALA A 159 1.05 10.62 -7.42
C ALA A 159 -0.13 10.63 -6.45
N SER A 160 -1.32 11.08 -6.87
CA SER A 160 -2.52 11.08 -6.02
C SER A 160 -3.00 9.66 -5.66
N ARG A 161 -2.54 8.64 -6.40
CA ARG A 161 -3.00 7.25 -6.28
C ARG A 161 -2.06 6.34 -5.49
N VAL A 162 -1.03 6.90 -4.86
CA VAL A 162 -0.10 6.14 -4.01
C VAL A 162 -0.09 6.77 -2.62
N ARG A 163 -0.68 6.08 -1.64
CA ARG A 163 -0.74 6.54 -0.25
C ARG A 163 0.62 6.37 0.44
N LEU A 164 0.94 7.28 1.36
CA LEU A 164 2.03 7.05 2.31
C LEU A 164 1.81 5.72 3.05
N GLY A 165 2.88 4.92 3.14
CA GLY A 165 2.82 3.53 3.60
C GLY A 165 2.74 2.49 2.48
N ALA A 166 2.60 2.89 1.21
CA ALA A 166 2.82 1.99 0.08
C ALA A 166 4.31 1.62 -0.03
N HIS A 167 4.60 0.36 -0.34
CA HIS A 167 5.96 -0.15 -0.58
C HIS A 167 6.15 -0.45 -2.07
N LEU A 168 6.97 0.36 -2.76
CA LEU A 168 7.22 0.19 -4.19
C LEU A 168 8.69 -0.19 -4.45
N ALA A 169 8.93 -1.47 -4.71
CA ALA A 169 10.28 -1.96 -5.00
C ALA A 169 10.87 -1.34 -6.28
N SER A 170 12.20 -1.31 -6.37
CA SER A 170 12.92 -0.76 -7.53
C SER A 170 12.48 -1.48 -8.81
N GLY A 171 12.30 -0.72 -9.89
CA GLY A 171 11.75 -1.21 -11.16
C GLY A 171 10.22 -1.12 -11.25
N THR A 172 9.52 -0.79 -10.17
CA THR A 172 8.07 -0.59 -10.19
C THR A 172 7.68 0.66 -10.98
N THR A 173 6.67 0.51 -11.82
CA THR A 173 5.98 1.63 -12.48
C THR A 173 4.51 1.60 -12.09
N VAL A 174 4.03 2.64 -11.42
CA VAL A 174 2.60 2.88 -11.20
C VAL A 174 2.11 3.84 -12.27
N MET A 175 1.26 3.36 -13.18
CA MET A 175 0.65 4.17 -14.23
C MET A 175 -0.57 4.93 -13.70
N HIS A 176 -1.18 5.79 -14.53
CA HIS A 176 -2.26 6.69 -14.13
C HIS A 176 -3.48 6.00 -13.51
N GLU A 177 -3.84 4.81 -13.98
CA GLU A 177 -4.97 4.03 -13.41
C GLU A 177 -4.53 3.18 -12.20
N GLY A 178 -3.22 3.01 -12.04
CA GLY A 178 -2.61 2.28 -10.94
C GLY A 178 -2.94 2.93 -9.60
N PHE A 179 -3.17 2.11 -8.58
CA PHE A 179 -3.37 2.55 -7.20
C PHE A 179 -2.65 1.62 -6.25
N CYS A 180 -1.98 2.17 -5.24
CA CYS A 180 -1.36 1.41 -4.18
C CYS A 180 -1.68 1.99 -2.80
N ASN A 181 -2.25 1.16 -1.93
CA ASN A 181 -2.64 1.54 -0.60
C ASN A 181 -1.47 1.39 0.41
N PHE A 182 -1.71 1.77 1.67
CA PHE A 182 -0.74 1.55 2.74
C PHE A 182 -0.58 0.05 3.08
N ASN A 183 0.59 -0.32 3.63
CA ASN A 183 0.93 -1.69 4.00
C ASN A 183 0.71 -2.67 2.84
N ALA A 184 1.01 -2.22 1.62
CA ALA A 184 0.78 -2.95 0.39
C ALA A 184 1.82 -2.53 -0.66
N GLY A 185 1.90 -3.29 -1.75
CA GLY A 185 2.67 -2.91 -2.92
C GLY A 185 3.48 -4.05 -3.49
N THR A 186 4.65 -3.72 -4.02
CA THR A 186 5.47 -4.60 -4.86
C THR A 186 6.77 -4.98 -4.15
N LEU A 187 7.19 -6.23 -4.32
CA LEU A 187 8.47 -6.76 -3.80
C LEU A 187 9.54 -6.90 -4.89
N GLY A 188 9.25 -6.48 -6.12
CA GLY A 188 10.18 -6.46 -7.24
C GLY A 188 9.73 -5.51 -8.34
N ALA A 189 10.26 -5.70 -9.54
CA ALA A 189 9.86 -4.91 -10.69
C ALA A 189 8.45 -5.32 -11.15
N SER A 190 7.55 -4.35 -11.28
CA SER A 190 6.15 -4.60 -11.65
C SER A 190 5.58 -3.43 -12.43
N MET A 191 4.73 -3.72 -13.42
CA MET A 191 3.82 -2.74 -14.01
C MET A 191 2.51 -2.72 -13.22
N VAL A 192 2.13 -1.57 -12.68
CA VAL A 192 0.91 -1.39 -11.86
C VAL A 192 -0.01 -0.39 -12.53
N GLU A 193 -1.02 -0.89 -13.22
CA GLU A 193 -2.07 -0.14 -13.90
C GLU A 193 -3.46 -0.41 -13.30
N GLY A 194 -3.55 -1.32 -12.32
CA GLY A 194 -4.74 -1.59 -11.52
C GLY A 194 -4.57 -1.25 -10.04
N ARG A 195 -5.50 -1.73 -9.21
CA ARG A 195 -5.62 -1.36 -7.79
C ARG A 195 -5.07 -2.44 -6.87
N ILE A 196 -4.04 -2.09 -6.09
CA ILE A 196 -3.45 -2.89 -5.02
C ILE A 196 -4.05 -2.42 -3.68
N SER A 197 -4.96 -3.22 -3.12
CA SER A 197 -5.62 -2.91 -1.85
C SER A 197 -4.68 -2.99 -0.64
N ALA A 198 -5.09 -2.42 0.50
CA ALA A 198 -4.29 -2.48 1.73
C ALA A 198 -4.01 -3.93 2.13
N GLY A 199 -2.77 -4.17 2.57
CA GLY A 199 -2.29 -5.51 2.89
C GLY A 199 -1.84 -6.32 1.67
N VAL A 200 -2.21 -5.99 0.43
CA VAL A 200 -1.88 -6.82 -0.75
C VAL A 200 -0.38 -6.75 -1.09
N ILE A 201 0.20 -7.90 -1.41
CA ILE A 201 1.59 -8.02 -1.84
C ILE A 201 1.63 -8.54 -3.28
N VAL A 202 2.43 -7.91 -4.12
CA VAL A 202 2.70 -8.30 -5.51
C VAL A 202 4.16 -8.67 -5.68
N GLY A 203 4.42 -9.89 -6.14
CA GLY A 203 5.76 -10.42 -6.36
C GLY A 203 6.46 -9.86 -7.59
N ASP A 204 7.75 -10.16 -7.69
CA ASP A 204 8.63 -9.70 -8.77
C ASP A 204 8.16 -10.16 -10.16
N GLY A 205 8.23 -9.26 -11.13
CA GLY A 205 7.85 -9.49 -12.53
C GLY A 205 6.35 -9.62 -12.77
N SER A 206 5.50 -9.38 -11.77
CA SER A 206 4.05 -9.45 -11.91
C SER A 206 3.45 -8.12 -12.38
N ASP A 207 2.57 -8.20 -13.36
CA ASP A 207 1.92 -7.05 -13.98
C ASP A 207 0.42 -7.01 -13.64
N ILE A 208 -0.03 -5.85 -13.16
CA ILE A 208 -1.41 -5.58 -12.78
C ILE A 208 -2.02 -4.68 -13.85
N GLY A 209 -2.70 -5.26 -14.82
CA GLY A 209 -3.21 -4.56 -16.00
C GLY A 209 -4.24 -3.46 -15.69
N GLY A 210 -4.44 -2.57 -16.67
CA GLY A 210 -5.27 -1.37 -16.55
C GLY A 210 -6.64 -1.62 -15.93
N GLY A 211 -6.94 -0.96 -14.82
CA GLY A 211 -8.24 -1.04 -14.13
C GLY A 211 -8.49 -2.36 -13.37
N ALA A 212 -7.53 -3.30 -13.36
CA ALA A 212 -7.65 -4.54 -12.63
C ALA A 212 -7.84 -4.30 -11.12
N SER A 213 -8.49 -5.24 -10.44
CA SER A 213 -8.86 -5.14 -9.02
C SER A 213 -8.22 -6.27 -8.22
N ILE A 214 -7.39 -5.97 -7.22
CA ILE A 214 -6.98 -6.97 -6.24
C ILE A 214 -7.70 -6.67 -4.92
N MET A 215 -8.55 -7.60 -4.48
CA MET A 215 -9.34 -7.41 -3.26
C MET A 215 -8.45 -7.32 -2.03
N GLY A 216 -8.73 -6.32 -1.21
CA GLY A 216 -8.32 -6.32 0.19
C GLY A 216 -9.39 -6.98 1.06
N THR A 217 -9.07 -7.13 2.35
CA THR A 217 -9.99 -7.68 3.36
C THR A 217 -11.33 -6.93 3.45
N LEU A 218 -11.33 -5.62 3.14
CA LEU A 218 -12.52 -4.76 3.18
C LEU A 218 -13.46 -4.92 1.97
N SER A 219 -13.06 -5.66 0.93
CA SER A 219 -13.81 -5.77 -0.33
C SER A 219 -14.84 -6.92 -0.35
N GLY A 220 -15.22 -7.46 0.81
CA GLY A 220 -16.30 -8.46 0.95
C GLY A 220 -15.90 -9.93 0.78
N GLY A 221 -14.59 -10.25 0.71
CA GLY A 221 -14.08 -11.61 0.45
C GLY A 221 -13.67 -12.45 1.66
N GLY A 222 -13.73 -11.89 2.87
CA GLY A 222 -13.25 -12.55 4.10
C GLY A 222 -12.03 -11.85 4.71
N LYS A 223 -11.36 -12.53 5.66
CA LYS A 223 -10.21 -12.01 6.42
C LYS A 223 -8.84 -12.23 5.75
N GLU A 224 -8.81 -12.97 4.64
CA GLU A 224 -7.53 -13.32 3.99
C GLU A 224 -6.95 -12.12 3.22
N MET A 225 -5.64 -11.92 3.38
CA MET A 225 -4.89 -10.90 2.65
C MET A 225 -4.28 -11.51 1.40
N VAL A 226 -4.73 -11.07 0.23
CA VAL A 226 -4.30 -11.61 -1.07
C VAL A 226 -2.82 -11.35 -1.32
N THR A 227 -2.11 -12.38 -1.75
CA THR A 227 -0.75 -12.29 -2.30
C THR A 227 -0.78 -12.70 -3.76
N VAL A 228 -0.12 -11.93 -4.62
CA VAL A 228 0.18 -12.30 -6.01
C VAL A 228 1.64 -12.69 -6.06
N GLY A 229 1.96 -13.90 -6.50
CA GLY A 229 3.34 -14.38 -6.65
C GLY A 229 4.10 -13.65 -7.75
N LYS A 230 5.16 -14.28 -8.24
CA LYS A 230 6.06 -13.74 -9.27
C LYS A 230 5.53 -13.99 -10.67
N LYS A 231 5.89 -13.14 -11.63
CA LYS A 231 5.60 -13.30 -13.07
C LYS A 231 4.12 -13.61 -13.39
N CYS A 232 3.21 -13.08 -12.59
CA CYS A 232 1.78 -13.15 -12.83
C CYS A 232 1.33 -12.04 -13.78
N LEU A 233 0.21 -12.24 -14.45
CA LEU A 233 -0.44 -11.22 -15.27
C LEU A 233 -1.93 -11.15 -14.93
N LEU A 234 -2.35 -10.01 -14.39
CA LEU A 234 -3.77 -9.70 -14.25
C LEU A 234 -4.18 -8.88 -15.46
N GLY A 235 -5.00 -9.44 -16.34
CA GLY A 235 -5.48 -8.74 -17.53
C GLY A 235 -6.24 -7.45 -17.19
N ALA A 236 -6.32 -6.53 -18.14
CA ALA A 236 -7.05 -5.27 -17.95
C ALA A 236 -8.50 -5.53 -17.50
N ASN A 237 -9.00 -4.73 -16.56
CA ASN A 237 -10.33 -4.86 -15.94
C ASN A 237 -10.63 -6.23 -15.34
N SER A 238 -9.62 -7.08 -15.09
CA SER A 238 -9.79 -8.32 -14.34
C SER A 238 -9.99 -8.02 -12.85
N GLY A 239 -10.36 -9.05 -12.09
CA GLY A 239 -10.44 -8.97 -10.64
C GLY A 239 -9.95 -10.24 -9.98
N LEU A 240 -9.32 -10.08 -8.81
CA LEU A 240 -8.74 -11.16 -8.04
C LEU A 240 -9.16 -11.06 -6.58
N GLY A 241 -9.76 -12.13 -6.08
CA GLY A 241 -10.21 -12.30 -4.70
C GLY A 241 -9.65 -13.54 -4.00
N ILE A 242 -8.59 -14.14 -4.54
CA ILE A 242 -7.81 -15.24 -3.95
C ILE A 242 -6.32 -14.94 -4.09
N SER A 243 -5.45 -15.61 -3.35
CA SER A 243 -4.02 -15.53 -3.61
C SER A 243 -3.64 -16.30 -4.86
N LEU A 244 -2.60 -15.86 -5.56
CA LEU A 244 -1.96 -16.57 -6.66
C LEU A 244 -0.54 -16.95 -6.25
N GLY A 245 -0.11 -18.14 -6.63
CA GLY A 245 1.30 -18.50 -6.65
C GLY A 245 2.02 -17.79 -7.79
N ASP A 246 3.07 -18.42 -8.32
CA ASP A 246 3.87 -17.85 -9.39
C ASP A 246 3.28 -18.17 -10.78
N GLU A 247 3.59 -17.33 -11.77
CA GLU A 247 3.28 -17.56 -13.18
C GLU A 247 1.78 -17.76 -13.46
N CYS A 248 0.89 -17.13 -12.72
CA CYS A 248 -0.55 -17.19 -12.99
C CYS A 248 -1.02 -16.08 -13.95
N ILE A 249 -2.08 -16.34 -14.71
CA ILE A 249 -2.72 -15.35 -15.60
C ILE A 249 -4.21 -15.30 -15.29
N ILE A 250 -4.78 -14.09 -15.22
CA ILE A 250 -6.23 -13.87 -15.26
C ILE A 250 -6.55 -13.14 -16.57
N GLU A 251 -7.48 -13.69 -17.33
CA GLU A 251 -8.01 -13.05 -18.53
C GLU A 251 -8.53 -11.63 -18.24
N ALA A 252 -8.39 -10.73 -19.21
CA ALA A 252 -8.99 -9.40 -19.16
C ALA A 252 -10.52 -9.49 -18.95
N GLY A 253 -11.05 -8.61 -18.09
CA GLY A 253 -12.49 -8.56 -17.77
C GLY A 253 -13.01 -9.70 -16.89
N LEU A 254 -12.17 -10.68 -16.52
CA LEU A 254 -12.58 -11.77 -15.63
C LEU A 254 -12.33 -11.41 -14.16
N TYR A 255 -13.39 -11.41 -13.37
CA TYR A 255 -13.30 -11.33 -11.91
C TYR A 255 -13.37 -12.73 -11.28
N ILE A 256 -12.30 -13.15 -10.61
CA ILE A 256 -12.24 -14.37 -9.78
C ILE A 256 -12.45 -14.00 -8.32
N THR A 257 -13.64 -14.28 -7.80
CA THR A 257 -13.93 -14.20 -6.36
C THR A 257 -13.62 -15.54 -5.70
N ALA A 258 -13.39 -15.57 -4.38
CA ALA A 258 -13.17 -16.81 -3.64
C ALA A 258 -14.29 -17.87 -3.82
N GLY A 259 -15.52 -17.41 -4.05
CA GLY A 259 -16.70 -18.26 -4.27
C GLY A 259 -16.96 -18.64 -5.72
N THR A 260 -16.23 -18.07 -6.69
CA THR A 260 -16.42 -18.37 -8.11
C THR A 260 -16.23 -19.87 -8.34
N GLN A 261 -17.20 -20.51 -9.00
CA GLN A 261 -17.08 -21.89 -9.44
C GLN A 261 -16.19 -21.97 -10.68
N VAL A 262 -15.12 -22.76 -10.59
CA VAL A 262 -14.09 -22.88 -11.62
C VAL A 262 -14.05 -24.32 -12.11
N LYS A 263 -14.26 -24.50 -13.41
CA LYS A 263 -14.13 -25.79 -14.09
C LYS A 263 -12.65 -26.09 -14.37
N LEU A 264 -12.21 -27.27 -13.97
CA LEU A 264 -10.85 -27.77 -14.15
C LEU A 264 -10.75 -28.63 -15.43
N PRO A 265 -9.52 -28.92 -15.92
CA PRO A 265 -9.32 -29.69 -17.16
C PRO A 265 -9.87 -31.13 -17.11
N ASP A 266 -9.94 -31.72 -15.91
CA ASP A 266 -10.56 -33.04 -15.68
C ASP A 266 -12.11 -33.00 -15.63
N GLY A 267 -12.70 -31.81 -15.79
CA GLY A 267 -14.15 -31.61 -15.77
C GLY A 267 -14.71 -31.32 -14.38
N THR A 268 -13.92 -31.48 -13.31
CA THR A 268 -14.35 -31.16 -11.94
C THR A 268 -14.60 -29.66 -11.80
N VAL A 269 -15.55 -29.29 -10.93
CA VAL A 269 -15.84 -27.89 -10.59
C VAL A 269 -15.54 -27.67 -9.12
N VAL A 270 -14.67 -26.71 -8.83
CA VAL A 270 -14.25 -26.34 -7.46
C VAL A 270 -14.52 -24.86 -7.21
N LYS A 271 -14.54 -24.43 -5.94
CA LYS A 271 -14.52 -22.99 -5.64
C LYS A 271 -13.11 -22.44 -5.84
N ALA A 272 -12.98 -21.22 -6.36
CA ALA A 272 -11.68 -20.62 -6.63
C ALA A 272 -10.78 -20.53 -5.39
N ARG A 273 -11.33 -20.42 -4.18
CA ARG A 273 -10.56 -20.49 -2.92
C ARG A 273 -9.72 -21.76 -2.78
N GLU A 274 -10.14 -22.87 -3.38
CA GLU A 274 -9.41 -24.15 -3.35
C GLU A 274 -8.17 -24.11 -4.27
N LEU A 275 -8.07 -23.10 -5.14
CA LEU A 275 -6.94 -22.84 -6.02
C LEU A 275 -6.04 -21.70 -5.48
N SER A 276 -6.34 -21.17 -4.29
CA SER A 276 -5.59 -20.06 -3.70
C SER A 276 -4.12 -20.46 -3.48
N GLY A 277 -3.18 -19.67 -3.99
CA GLY A 277 -1.75 -19.92 -3.91
C GLY A 277 -1.20 -20.89 -4.97
N ALA A 278 -2.04 -21.46 -5.84
CA ALA A 278 -1.58 -22.30 -6.93
C ALA A 278 -0.76 -21.50 -7.95
N SER A 279 0.25 -22.13 -8.54
CA SER A 279 1.13 -21.56 -9.56
C SER A 279 0.79 -22.07 -10.97
N GLY A 280 1.16 -21.32 -12.00
CA GLY A 280 1.10 -21.75 -13.40
C GLY A 280 -0.31 -21.92 -13.97
N LEU A 281 -1.32 -21.29 -13.37
CA LEU A 281 -2.71 -21.37 -13.82
C LEU A 281 -3.08 -20.20 -14.73
N LEU A 282 -3.88 -20.47 -15.75
CA LEU A 282 -4.62 -19.48 -16.53
C LEU A 282 -6.10 -19.59 -16.16
N PHE A 283 -6.63 -18.51 -15.58
CA PHE A 283 -8.06 -18.32 -15.37
C PHE A 283 -8.67 -17.59 -16.56
N ARG A 284 -9.71 -18.17 -17.15
CA ARG A 284 -10.43 -17.59 -18.29
C ARG A 284 -11.93 -17.87 -18.22
N ARG A 285 -12.72 -17.09 -18.93
CA ARG A 285 -14.13 -17.35 -19.20
C ARG A 285 -14.25 -17.92 -20.61
N ASN A 286 -14.81 -19.11 -20.71
CA ASN A 286 -15.16 -19.69 -21.99
C ASN A 286 -16.24 -18.84 -22.66
N SER A 287 -15.92 -18.24 -23.81
CA SER A 287 -16.82 -17.31 -24.49
C SER A 287 -18.05 -17.97 -25.14
N GLN A 288 -18.03 -19.30 -25.34
CA GLN A 288 -19.17 -20.03 -25.90
C GLN A 288 -20.12 -20.53 -24.81
N SER A 289 -19.59 -21.02 -23.69
CA SER A 289 -20.40 -21.59 -22.60
C SER A 289 -20.66 -20.65 -21.42
N GLY A 290 -19.87 -19.57 -21.30
CA GLY A 290 -19.87 -18.67 -20.15
C GLY A 290 -19.17 -19.22 -18.90
N ALA A 291 -18.73 -20.48 -18.92
CA ALA A 291 -18.08 -21.13 -17.78
C ALA A 291 -16.73 -20.48 -17.46
N VAL A 292 -16.44 -20.29 -16.17
CA VAL A 292 -15.10 -19.91 -15.70
C VAL A 292 -14.26 -21.18 -15.59
N GLU A 293 -13.08 -21.15 -16.21
CA GLU A 293 -12.17 -22.28 -16.34
C GLU A 293 -10.80 -21.91 -15.74
N ALA A 294 -10.13 -22.89 -15.13
CA ALA A 294 -8.71 -22.82 -14.86
C ALA A 294 -8.00 -23.91 -15.65
N VAL A 295 -6.94 -23.54 -16.37
CA VAL A 295 -6.10 -24.47 -17.14
C VAL A 295 -4.64 -24.28 -16.77
N GLN A 296 -3.82 -25.33 -16.93
CA GLN A 296 -2.37 -25.17 -16.82
C GLN A 296 -1.84 -24.36 -17.99
N ARG A 297 -0.94 -23.41 -17.72
CA ARG A 297 -0.26 -22.63 -18.77
C ARG A 297 0.71 -23.47 -19.58
N THR A 298 1.40 -24.40 -18.92
CA THR A 298 2.41 -25.27 -19.52
C THR A 298 2.27 -26.68 -18.95
N GLY A 299 2.57 -27.69 -19.77
CA GLY A 299 2.47 -29.09 -19.37
C GLY A 299 1.05 -29.66 -19.34
N ASN A 300 0.93 -30.85 -18.73
CA ASN A 300 -0.33 -31.59 -18.63
C ASN A 300 -0.92 -31.48 -17.23
N TRP A 301 -2.24 -31.32 -17.15
CA TRP A 301 -2.99 -31.28 -15.88
C TRP A 301 -2.75 -32.57 -15.07
N GLY A 302 -2.09 -32.41 -13.92
CA GLY A 302 -1.75 -33.52 -13.00
C GLY A 302 -2.75 -33.69 -11.85
N GLY A 303 -3.90 -32.98 -11.90
CA GLY A 303 -4.87 -32.91 -10.81
C GLY A 303 -4.64 -31.73 -9.85
N LEU A 304 -5.66 -31.42 -9.05
CA LEU A 304 -5.69 -30.27 -8.13
C LEU A 304 -4.54 -30.31 -7.10
N ASN A 305 -4.34 -31.45 -6.43
CA ASN A 305 -3.26 -31.59 -5.44
C ASN A 305 -1.87 -31.36 -6.06
N ALA A 306 -1.66 -31.82 -7.30
CA ALA A 306 -0.40 -31.59 -7.99
C ALA A 306 -0.21 -30.10 -8.35
N ALA A 307 -1.28 -29.37 -8.66
CA ALA A 307 -1.23 -27.94 -8.92
C ALA A 307 -0.97 -27.10 -7.64
N LEU A 308 -1.39 -27.60 -6.48
CA LEU A 308 -1.19 -26.94 -5.18
C LEU A 308 0.19 -27.19 -4.55
N HIS A 309 0.88 -28.26 -4.94
CA HIS A 309 2.09 -28.73 -4.25
C HIS A 309 3.34 -28.87 -5.16
N LYS A 310 3.32 -28.27 -6.35
CA LYS A 310 4.54 -28.08 -7.15
C LYS A 310 5.32 -26.88 -6.59
N ASN A 311 6.31 -27.17 -5.74
CA ASN A 311 7.32 -26.21 -5.30
C ASN A 311 8.50 -26.17 -6.27
#